data_AF-A0A382QFY6-F1
#
_entry.id   AF-A0A382QFY6-F1
#
_cell.length_a   1.000
_cell.length_b   1.000
_cell.length_c   1.000
_cell.angle_alpha   90.00
_cell.angle_beta   90.00
_cell.angle_gamma   90.00
#
_symmetry.space_group_name_H-M   'P 1'
#
loop_
_entity.id
_entity.type
_entity.pdbx_description
1 polymer ?
#
loop_
_entity_poly.entity_id
_entity_poly.type
_entity_poly.pdbx_seq_one_letter_code
_entity_poly.pdbx_strand_id
1 'polypeptide(L)'
;SGSAIFRDIPETFEATRYHSLVALKESFPAELKITANTDNGLIMALEHKVDPIYGVQFHPESIVTEHGMKMVKNFLNTAKNTKRT
;
A
#
# COMPACT_ATOMS: atom_id res chain seq x y z
N SER A 1 8.05 4.25 4.88
CA SER A 1 8.07 2.86 5.40
C SER A 1 8.70 1.93 4.35
N GLY A 2 9.32 0.81 4.75
CA GLY A 2 10.00 -0.13 3.84
C GLY A 2 9.11 -1.21 3.21
N SER A 3 7.82 -0.93 2.95
CA SER A 3 6.91 -1.95 2.38
C SER A 3 7.39 -2.38 0.99
N ALA A 4 7.24 -3.67 0.68
CA ALA A 4 7.71 -4.25 -0.57
C ALA A 4 7.06 -3.61 -1.81
N ILE A 5 5.79 -3.20 -1.71
CA ILE A 5 5.07 -2.54 -2.81
C ILE A 5 5.58 -1.11 -3.08
N PHE A 6 6.19 -0.46 -2.08
CA PHE A 6 6.77 0.89 -2.19
C PHE A 6 8.27 0.92 -2.47
N ARG A 7 8.88 -0.24 -2.81
CA ARG A 7 10.31 -0.30 -3.15
C ARG A 7 10.64 0.67 -4.31
N ASP A 8 11.69 1.47 -4.10
CA ASP A 8 12.18 2.48 -5.04
C ASP A 8 11.13 3.54 -5.43
N ILE A 9 10.18 3.81 -4.55
CA ILE A 9 9.23 4.93 -4.66
C ILE A 9 9.63 5.98 -3.61
N PRO A 10 9.52 7.29 -3.91
CA PRO A 10 9.74 8.34 -2.94
C PRO A 10 8.90 8.14 -1.66
N GLU A 11 9.37 8.68 -0.55
CA GLU A 11 8.68 8.55 0.74
C GLU A 11 7.27 9.19 0.72
N THR A 12 7.11 10.26 -0.07
CA THR A 12 5.86 10.99 -0.28
C THR A 12 5.55 11.05 -1.78
N PHE A 13 4.29 10.89 -2.15
CA PHE A 13 3.81 10.98 -3.54
C PHE A 13 2.33 11.33 -3.57
N GLU A 14 1.85 11.83 -4.71
CA GLU A 14 0.44 12.10 -4.94
C GLU A 14 -0.30 10.85 -5.41
N ALA A 15 -1.44 10.58 -4.78
CA ALA A 15 -2.25 9.40 -5.06
C ALA A 15 -3.73 9.75 -5.20
N THR A 16 -4.39 9.11 -6.16
CA THR A 16 -5.80 9.37 -6.44
C THR A 16 -6.71 8.47 -5.61
N ARG A 17 -7.68 9.06 -4.90
CA ARG A 17 -8.70 8.36 -4.11
C ARG A 17 -10.10 8.84 -4.49
N TYR A 18 -11.06 7.93 -4.64
CA TYR A 18 -12.46 8.26 -4.94
C TYR A 18 -13.45 7.82 -3.86
N HIS A 19 -12.99 7.43 -2.67
CA HIS A 19 -13.82 6.80 -1.65
C HIS A 19 -14.01 7.72 -0.44
N SER A 20 -15.22 7.67 0.13
CA SER A 20 -15.62 8.45 1.32
C SER A 20 -15.24 7.76 2.63
N LEU A 21 -15.18 6.43 2.65
CA LEU A 21 -14.84 5.64 3.83
C LEU A 21 -13.33 5.50 4.01
N VAL A 22 -12.91 5.40 5.26
CA VAL A 22 -11.51 5.21 5.68
C VAL A 22 -11.43 4.20 6.83
N ALA A 23 -10.34 3.45 6.90
CA ALA A 23 -10.07 2.58 8.03
C ALA A 23 -9.77 3.40 9.30
N LEU A 24 -10.32 2.98 10.43
CA LEU A 24 -10.11 3.61 11.73
C LEU A 24 -8.92 2.98 12.45
N LYS A 25 -8.11 3.82 13.10
CA LYS A 25 -6.90 3.37 13.80
C LYS A 25 -7.25 2.65 15.11
N GLU A 26 -8.36 3.04 15.73
CA GLU A 26 -8.84 2.56 17.03
C GLU A 26 -9.24 1.08 16.98
N SER A 27 -9.72 0.62 15.82
CA SER A 27 -10.14 -0.76 15.59
C SER A 27 -9.23 -1.48 14.59
N PHE A 28 -7.97 -1.04 14.45
CA PHE A 28 -7.08 -1.60 13.45
C PHE A 28 -6.53 -2.96 13.91
N PRO A 29 -6.67 -4.04 13.10
CA PRO A 29 -6.24 -5.38 13.49
C PRO A 29 -4.74 -5.46 13.80
N ALA A 30 -4.36 -6.25 14.82
CA ALA A 30 -2.98 -6.39 15.26
C ALA A 30 -2.13 -7.18 14.25
N GLU A 31 -2.74 -7.95 13.37
CA GLU A 31 -2.12 -8.74 12.30
C GLU A 31 -1.69 -7.86 11.12
N LEU A 32 -2.25 -6.65 11.03
CA LEU A 32 -1.95 -5.69 9.98
C LEU A 32 -0.99 -4.61 10.48
N LYS A 33 -0.29 -4.00 9.54
CA LYS A 33 0.62 -2.88 9.76
C LYS A 33 0.29 -1.78 8.76
N ILE A 34 0.16 -0.56 9.25
CA ILE A 34 -0.01 0.63 8.41
C ILE A 34 1.33 0.94 7.72
N THR A 35 1.30 1.11 6.40
CA THR A 35 2.51 1.33 5.59
C THR A 35 2.52 2.69 4.90
N ALA A 36 1.37 3.33 4.72
CA ALA A 36 1.27 4.71 4.25
C ALA A 36 0.09 5.42 4.92
N ASN A 37 0.25 6.72 5.14
CA ASN A 37 -0.77 7.61 5.63
C ASN A 37 -0.64 8.99 4.97
N THR A 38 -1.72 9.75 4.99
CA THR A 38 -1.71 11.18 4.62
C THR A 38 -1.15 12.04 5.76
N ASP A 39 -0.85 13.30 5.49
CA ASP A 39 -0.39 14.28 6.49
C ASP A 39 -1.37 14.47 7.66
N ASN A 40 -2.67 14.28 7.42
CA ASN A 40 -3.71 14.32 8.45
C ASN A 40 -4.01 12.95 9.09
N GLY A 41 -3.17 11.94 8.82
CA GLY A 41 -3.20 10.65 9.51
C GLY A 41 -4.18 9.60 8.97
N LEU A 42 -4.80 9.83 7.80
CA LEU A 42 -5.67 8.83 7.18
C LEU A 42 -4.84 7.64 6.69
N ILE A 43 -5.31 6.42 6.96
CA ILE A 43 -4.64 5.20 6.54
C ILE A 43 -4.81 5.03 5.03
N MET A 44 -3.70 5.03 4.29
CA MET A 44 -3.70 4.93 2.83
C MET A 44 -3.16 3.61 2.31
N ALA A 45 -2.32 2.92 3.08
CA ALA A 45 -1.86 1.58 2.76
C ALA A 45 -1.56 0.77 4.00
N LEU A 46 -1.68 -0.55 3.84
CA LEU A 46 -1.43 -1.53 4.87
C LEU A 46 -0.82 -2.80 4.28
N GLU A 47 -0.15 -3.57 5.12
CA GLU A 47 0.33 -4.91 4.79
C GLU A 47 0.07 -5.85 5.97
N HIS A 48 -0.17 -7.12 5.68
CA HIS A 48 -0.22 -8.15 6.70
C HIS A 48 1.20 -8.44 7.19
N LYS A 49 1.36 -8.71 8.49
CA LYS A 49 2.68 -8.88 9.11
C LYS A 49 3.40 -10.16 8.70
N VAL A 50 2.66 -11.19 8.29
CA VAL A 50 3.19 -12.53 7.95
C VAL A 50 2.92 -12.86 6.48
N ASP A 51 1.64 -12.99 6.11
CA ASP A 51 1.23 -13.27 4.73
C ASP A 51 1.55 -12.15 3.73
N PRO A 52 1.81 -12.47 2.44
CA PRO A 52 2.10 -11.50 1.37
C PRO A 52 0.83 -10.79 0.89
N ILE A 53 0.08 -10.20 1.82
CA ILE A 53 -1.17 -9.46 1.59
C ILE A 53 -0.89 -7.97 1.76
N TYR A 54 -1.30 -7.20 0.75
CA TYR A 54 -1.09 -5.76 0.68
C TYR A 54 -2.41 -5.09 0.33
N GLY A 55 -2.70 -3.97 0.97
CA GLY A 55 -3.89 -3.17 0.71
C GLY A 55 -3.53 -1.71 0.51
N VAL A 56 -4.19 -1.07 -0.46
CA VAL A 56 -4.10 0.37 -0.70
C VAL A 56 -5.52 0.94 -0.77
N GLN A 57 -5.72 2.13 -0.20
CA GLN A 57 -7.00 2.83 -0.18
C GLN A 57 -7.19 3.72 -1.42
N PHE A 58 -6.08 4.09 -2.07
CA PHE A 58 -6.04 4.84 -3.32
C PHE A 58 -6.04 3.88 -4.52
N HIS A 59 -6.11 4.46 -5.72
CA HIS A 59 -6.17 3.75 -7.00
C HIS A 59 -4.80 3.74 -7.69
N PRO A 60 -3.94 2.72 -7.49
CA PRO A 60 -2.64 2.62 -8.17
C PRO A 60 -2.79 2.41 -9.68
N GLU A 61 -3.97 2.03 -10.16
CA GLU A 61 -4.32 1.90 -11.57
C GLU A 61 -4.66 3.23 -12.25
N SER A 62 -4.97 4.27 -11.47
CA SER A 62 -5.29 5.58 -12.01
C SER A 62 -4.06 6.22 -12.65
N ILE A 63 -4.23 6.83 -13.83
CA ILE A 63 -3.17 7.58 -14.52
C ILE A 63 -2.66 8.77 -13.70
N VAL A 64 -3.50 9.28 -12.78
CA VAL A 64 -3.18 10.44 -11.93
C VAL A 64 -2.45 10.03 -10.65
N THR A 65 -2.38 8.73 -10.32
CA THR A 65 -1.59 8.25 -9.19
C THR A 65 -0.12 8.14 -9.59
N GLU A 66 0.74 8.89 -8.91
CA GLU A 66 2.18 8.82 -9.12
C GLU A 66 2.70 7.42 -8.79
N HIS A 67 3.59 6.91 -9.63
CA HIS A 67 4.26 5.60 -9.46
C HIS A 67 3.31 4.39 -9.33
N GLY A 68 2.02 4.50 -9.62
CA GLY A 68 1.04 3.42 -9.44
C GLY A 68 1.41 2.12 -10.20
N MET A 69 1.83 2.25 -11.46
CA MET A 69 2.33 1.12 -12.26
C MET A 69 3.59 0.46 -11.64
N LYS A 70 4.44 1.23 -10.96
CA LYS A 70 5.62 0.69 -10.26
C LYS A 70 5.21 -0.10 -9.02
N MET A 71 4.20 0.36 -8.28
CA MET A 71 3.63 -0.38 -7.14
C MET A 71 3.07 -1.74 -7.59
N VAL A 72 2.31 -1.77 -8.69
CA VAL A 72 1.79 -3.01 -9.26
C VAL A 72 2.92 -3.96 -9.67
N LYS A 73 3.97 -3.45 -10.33
CA LYS A 73 5.16 -4.24 -10.67
C LYS A 73 5.86 -4.81 -9.42
N ASN A 74 5.99 -3.99 -8.37
CA ASN A 74 6.60 -4.42 -7.11
C ASN A 74 5.78 -5.54 -6.45
N PHE A 75 4.45 -5.41 -6.42
CA PHE A 75 3.53 -6.45 -5.94
C PHE A 75 3.66 -7.76 -6.74
N LEU A 76 3.71 -7.69 -8.07
CA LEU A 76 3.91 -8.89 -8.89
C LEU A 76 5.26 -9.57 -8.60
N ASN A 77 6.29 -8.79 -8.27
CA ASN A 77 7.60 -9.33 -7.89
C ASN A 77 7.58 -10.02 -6.52
N THR A 78 6.75 -9.58 -5.56
CA THR A 78 6.61 -10.29 -4.27
C THR A 78 6.00 -11.67 -4.49
N ALA A 79 4.98 -11.79 -5.34
CA ALA A 79 4.33 -13.07 -5.65
C ALA A 79 5.25 -14.07 -6.38
N LYS A 80 6.15 -13.58 -7.25
CA LYS A 80 7.14 -14.42 -7.94
C LYS A 80 8.15 -15.04 -6.97
N ASN A 81 8.48 -14.35 -5.88
CA ASN A 81 9.40 -14.86 -4.87
C ASN A 81 8.74 -15.95 -3.99
N THR A 82 7.41 -15.92 -3.82
CA THR A 82 6.66 -16.91 -3.05
C THR A 82 6.60 -18.30 -3.72
N LYS A 83 6.79 -18.40 -5.04
CA LYS A 83 6.69 -19.66 -5.81
C LYS A 83 8.04 -20.34 -6.13
N ARG A 84 9.14 -19.90 -5.52
CA ARG A 84 10.51 -20.41 -5.80
C ARG A 84 11.15 -21.23 -4.66
N THR A 85 10.36 -21.65 -3.68
CA THR A 85 10.72 -22.65 -2.67
C THR A 85 9.98 -23.95 -2.94
#